data_AF-A0A7W0VYI5-F1
#
_entry.id   AF-A0A7W0VYI5-F1
#
_cell.length_a   1.000
_cell.length_b   1.000
_cell.length_c   1.000
_cell.angle_alpha   90.00
_cell.angle_beta   90.00
_cell.angle_gamma   90.00
#
_symmetry.space_group_name_H-M   'P 1'
#
loop_
_entity.id
_entity.type
_entity.pdbx_description
1 polymer ?
#
loop_
_entity_poly.entity_id
_entity_poly.type
_entity_poly.pdbx_seq_one_letter_code
_entity_poly.pdbx_strand_id
1 'polypeptide(L)'
;MARWWTITIPSGYTDVTEEAKQAPQMAQVLQKTREKGGVLEMQLHQSADGENLIVLDSTFRDMPVTKATLDGFEEGARGTSFGTGRQLTYHIDYTPTMVVGTQQTSAPDGTIVWHKRWTGFGKDEQLKSLAIGCTGTKETCQPIFDSVIVEPFQFKAVASLAKGSSGGGDDTAYKIGQAVGVGLVCAIVLALVARSRKKSAANR
;
A
#
# COMPACT_ATOMS: atom_id res chain seq x y z
N MET A 1 -6.47 -4.64 15.66
CA MET A 1 -5.04 -5.01 15.56
C MET A 1 -4.25 -4.01 16.40
N ALA A 2 -3.18 -4.39 17.10
CA ALA A 2 -2.35 -3.39 17.76
C ALA A 2 -1.65 -2.57 16.67
N ARG A 3 -1.89 -1.26 16.66
CA ARG A 3 -1.30 -0.36 15.66
C ARG A 3 0.19 -0.21 15.95
N TRP A 4 1.01 -0.40 14.92
CA TRP A 4 2.48 -0.40 14.98
C TRP A 4 3.09 0.82 14.27
N TRP A 5 2.24 1.80 13.96
CA TRP A 5 2.58 3.00 13.22
C TRP A 5 1.70 4.17 13.63
N THR A 6 2.16 5.39 13.38
CA THR A 6 1.38 6.61 13.48
C THR A 6 1.58 7.47 12.23
N ILE A 7 0.62 8.34 11.94
CA ILE A 7 0.67 9.34 10.86
C ILE A 7 0.06 10.63 11.39
N THR A 8 0.57 11.77 10.92
CA THR A 8 -0.10 13.06 11.13
C THR A 8 -0.89 13.41 9.89
N ILE A 9 -2.22 13.43 10.00
CA ILE A 9 -3.08 13.88 8.90
C ILE A 9 -3.01 15.42 8.85
N PRO A 10 -2.68 16.02 7.69
CA PRO A 10 -2.59 17.48 7.59
C PRO A 10 -3.92 18.17 7.88
N SER A 11 -3.86 19.40 8.40
CA SER A 11 -5.04 20.25 8.53
C SER A 11 -5.72 20.45 7.17
N GLY A 12 -7.04 20.38 7.13
CA GLY A 12 -7.83 20.55 5.89
C GLY A 12 -8.16 19.25 5.16
N TYR A 13 -7.60 18.12 5.60
CA TYR A 13 -8.02 16.78 5.16
C TYR A 13 -9.19 16.30 6.02
N THR A 14 -10.29 15.93 5.38
CA THR A 14 -11.48 15.36 6.03
C THR A 14 -11.47 13.85 5.89
N ASP A 15 -11.71 13.11 6.98
CA ASP A 15 -11.92 11.66 6.92
C ASP A 15 -13.22 11.36 6.18
N VAL A 16 -13.10 10.55 5.13
CA VAL A 16 -14.16 10.14 4.22
C VAL A 16 -14.13 8.62 4.02
N THR A 17 -13.63 7.91 5.02
CA THR A 17 -13.40 6.46 4.99
C THR A 17 -14.70 5.68 4.87
N GLU A 18 -15.74 6.06 5.62
CA GLU A 18 -17.00 5.32 5.64
C GLU A 18 -17.75 5.45 4.31
N GLU A 19 -17.71 6.64 3.68
CA GLU A 19 -18.23 6.84 2.32
C GLU A 19 -17.45 6.04 1.29
N ALA A 20 -16.11 5.98 1.43
CA ALA A 20 -15.26 5.22 0.53
C ALA A 20 -15.51 3.71 0.62
N LYS A 21 -15.80 3.19 1.81
CA LYS A 21 -16.15 1.77 2.03
C LYS A 21 -17.44 1.37 1.33
N GLN A 22 -18.36 2.30 1.05
CA GLN A 22 -19.58 2.01 0.30
C GLN A 22 -19.33 1.81 -1.20
N ALA A 23 -18.14 2.15 -1.72
CA ALA A 23 -17.81 1.95 -3.12
C ALA A 23 -17.71 0.44 -3.45
N PRO A 24 -18.37 -0.07 -4.50
CA PRO A 24 -18.30 -1.50 -4.86
C PRO A 24 -16.87 -2.00 -5.08
N GLN A 25 -15.99 -1.14 -5.58
CA GLN A 25 -14.58 -1.44 -5.77
C GLN A 25 -13.88 -1.72 -4.43
N MET A 26 -14.25 -1.01 -3.37
CA MET A 26 -13.67 -1.20 -2.05
C MET A 26 -14.15 -2.51 -1.41
N ALA A 27 -15.42 -2.87 -1.59
CA ALA A 27 -15.92 -4.17 -1.17
C ALA A 27 -15.15 -5.33 -1.84
N GLN A 28 -14.87 -5.23 -3.15
CA GLN A 28 -14.07 -6.22 -3.87
C GLN A 28 -12.64 -6.32 -3.37
N VAL A 29 -12.01 -5.20 -3.02
CA VAL A 29 -10.67 -5.19 -2.41
C VAL A 29 -10.70 -5.92 -1.08
N LEU A 30 -11.59 -5.52 -0.18
CA LEU A 30 -11.69 -6.11 1.16
C LEU A 30 -11.96 -7.61 1.06
N GLN A 31 -12.81 -8.03 0.13
CA GLN A 31 -13.06 -9.44 -0.15
C GLN A 31 -11.80 -10.16 -0.65
N LYS A 32 -11.10 -9.64 -1.67
CA LYS A 32 -9.86 -10.23 -2.21
C LYS A 32 -8.77 -10.32 -1.14
N THR A 33 -8.63 -9.32 -0.28
CA THR A 33 -7.68 -9.38 0.83
C THR A 33 -8.03 -10.49 1.80
N ARG A 34 -9.31 -10.67 2.15
CA ARG A 34 -9.77 -11.77 3.02
C ARG A 34 -9.57 -13.14 2.39
N GLU A 35 -9.83 -13.29 1.09
CA GLU A 35 -9.59 -14.53 0.34
C GLU A 35 -8.10 -14.94 0.33
N LYS A 36 -7.19 -13.97 0.56
CA LYS A 36 -5.75 -14.20 0.73
C LYS A 36 -5.32 -14.34 2.19
N GLY A 37 -6.24 -14.58 3.11
CA GLY A 37 -5.94 -14.70 4.55
C GLY A 37 -5.55 -13.37 5.21
N GLY A 38 -5.86 -12.25 4.56
CA GLY A 38 -5.51 -10.92 4.99
C GLY A 38 -6.63 -10.20 5.74
N VAL A 39 -6.23 -9.28 6.62
CA VAL A 39 -7.07 -8.23 7.18
C VAL A 39 -6.56 -6.89 6.66
N LEU A 40 -7.47 -6.00 6.29
CA LEU A 40 -7.16 -4.66 5.80
C LEU A 40 -7.97 -3.63 6.58
N GLU A 41 -7.27 -2.70 7.22
CA GLU A 41 -7.82 -1.44 7.71
C GLU A 41 -7.47 -0.35 6.71
N MET A 42 -8.47 0.44 6.31
CA MET A 42 -8.31 1.56 5.39
C MET A 42 -8.74 2.84 6.08
N GLN A 43 -7.98 3.91 5.83
CA GLN A 43 -8.38 5.29 6.07
C GLN A 43 -8.27 6.06 4.75
N LEU A 44 -9.30 6.82 4.39
CA LEU A 44 -9.27 7.72 3.26
C LEU A 44 -9.59 9.13 3.74
N HIS A 45 -8.70 10.06 3.44
CA HIS A 45 -8.87 11.48 3.72
C HIS A 45 -8.86 12.27 2.42
N GLN A 46 -9.62 13.36 2.38
CA GLN A 46 -9.72 14.22 1.20
C GLN A 46 -9.58 15.69 1.59
N SER A 47 -8.77 16.44 0.83
CA SER A 47 -8.65 17.89 0.98
C SER A 47 -9.78 18.62 0.25
N ALA A 48 -10.00 19.91 0.57
CA ALA A 48 -10.96 20.75 -0.13
C ALA A 48 -10.68 20.87 -1.64
N ASP A 49 -9.39 20.88 -2.01
CA ASP A 49 -8.95 20.94 -3.40
C ASP A 49 -9.18 19.62 -4.16
N GLY A 50 -9.51 18.55 -3.42
CA GLY A 50 -9.81 17.23 -3.96
C GLY A 50 -8.59 16.31 -4.04
N GLU A 51 -7.47 16.69 -3.42
CA GLU A 51 -6.38 15.76 -3.16
C GLU A 51 -6.85 14.68 -2.20
N ASN A 52 -6.34 13.46 -2.37
CA ASN A 52 -6.72 12.32 -1.57
C ASN A 52 -5.47 11.74 -0.92
N LEU A 53 -5.63 11.35 0.33
CA LEU A 53 -4.67 10.59 1.12
C LEU A 53 -5.34 9.27 1.50
N ILE A 54 -4.75 8.15 1.12
CA ILE A 54 -5.18 6.83 1.54
C ILE A 54 -4.11 6.20 2.41
N VAL A 55 -4.54 5.54 3.49
CA VAL A 55 -3.69 4.74 4.37
C VAL A 55 -4.29 3.35 4.44
N LEU A 56 -3.47 2.34 4.15
CA LEU A 56 -3.83 0.93 4.14
C LEU A 56 -2.92 0.18 5.12
N ASP A 57 -3.47 -0.28 6.23
CA ASP A 57 -2.79 -1.18 7.15
C ASP A 57 -3.30 -2.60 6.92
N SER A 58 -2.41 -3.47 6.45
CA SER A 58 -2.74 -4.83 6.09
C SER A 58 -1.89 -5.83 6.84
N THR A 59 -2.49 -6.96 7.19
CA THR A 59 -1.80 -8.10 7.79
C THR A 59 -2.28 -9.39 7.16
N PHE A 60 -1.35 -10.26 6.78
CA PHE A 60 -1.60 -11.54 6.15
C PHE A 60 -1.04 -12.66 7.02
N ARG A 61 -1.88 -13.66 7.30
CA ARG A 61 -1.52 -14.86 8.08
C ARG A 61 -1.01 -15.97 7.16
N ASP A 62 -0.33 -16.94 7.75
CA ASP A 62 0.08 -18.20 7.11
C ASP A 62 0.96 -18.01 5.85
N MET A 63 1.66 -16.87 5.78
CA MET A 63 2.62 -16.57 4.71
C MET A 63 3.98 -17.18 5.05
N PRO A 64 4.71 -17.76 4.07
CA PRO A 64 6.08 -18.21 4.33
C PRO A 64 6.97 -17.06 4.83
N VAL A 65 7.57 -17.22 6.01
CA VAL A 65 8.41 -16.18 6.66
C VAL A 65 9.81 -16.18 6.01
N THR A 66 9.86 -15.69 4.77
CA THR A 66 11.05 -15.72 3.93
C THR A 66 11.30 -14.37 3.28
N LYS A 67 12.56 -14.09 2.91
CA LYS A 67 12.89 -12.92 2.11
C LYS A 67 12.21 -12.97 0.74
N ALA A 68 12.14 -14.14 0.12
CA ALA A 68 11.45 -14.34 -1.15
C ALA A 68 9.97 -13.91 -1.12
N THR A 69 9.24 -14.23 -0.05
CA THR A 69 7.84 -13.77 0.12
C THR A 69 7.76 -12.26 0.26
N LEU A 70 8.67 -11.63 0.99
CA LEU A 70 8.73 -10.19 1.15
C LEU A 70 9.01 -9.49 -0.19
N ASP A 71 9.98 -9.99 -0.95
CA ASP A 71 10.35 -9.48 -2.27
C ASP A 71 9.22 -9.66 -3.28
N GLY A 72 8.57 -10.84 -3.27
CA GLY A 72 7.42 -11.14 -4.11
C GLY A 72 6.26 -10.20 -3.82
N PHE A 73 5.93 -10.01 -2.54
CA PHE A 73 4.90 -9.08 -2.12
C PHE A 73 5.16 -7.67 -2.63
N GLU A 74 6.39 -7.17 -2.46
CA GLU A 74 6.75 -5.83 -2.90
C GLU A 74 6.64 -5.67 -4.43
N GLU A 75 7.10 -6.66 -5.20
CA GLU A 75 6.95 -6.64 -6.67
C GLU A 75 5.48 -6.66 -7.11
N GLY A 76 4.67 -7.54 -6.51
CA GLY A 76 3.24 -7.63 -6.82
C GLY A 76 2.49 -6.33 -6.50
N ALA A 77 2.81 -5.74 -5.35
CA ALA A 77 2.23 -4.50 -4.90
C ALA A 77 2.68 -3.31 -5.77
N ARG A 78 3.97 -3.24 -6.16
CA ARG A 78 4.50 -2.26 -7.11
C ARG A 78 3.80 -2.34 -8.48
N GLY A 79 3.66 -3.55 -9.02
CA GLY A 79 3.07 -3.81 -10.33
C GLY A 79 1.61 -3.37 -10.45
N THR A 80 0.90 -3.31 -9.31
CA THR A 80 -0.51 -2.91 -9.27
C THR A 80 -0.73 -1.45 -8.88
N SER A 81 0.26 -0.76 -8.29
CA SER A 81 0.16 0.66 -7.89
C SER A 81 -0.13 1.62 -9.02
N PHE A 82 0.34 1.35 -10.24
CA PHE A 82 0.04 2.22 -11.37
C PHE A 82 -1.23 1.82 -12.11
N GLY A 83 -1.80 0.62 -11.85
CA GLY A 83 -3.01 0.14 -12.52
C GLY A 83 -2.93 0.26 -14.05
N THR A 84 -3.82 1.07 -14.64
CA THR A 84 -3.84 1.40 -16.08
C THR A 84 -2.96 2.61 -16.46
N GLY A 85 -2.32 3.23 -15.47
CA GLY A 85 -1.41 4.35 -15.62
C GLY A 85 0.03 3.91 -15.95
N ARG A 86 1.00 4.75 -15.60
CA ARG A 86 2.43 4.52 -15.84
C ARG A 86 3.24 4.73 -14.57
N GLN A 87 4.20 3.84 -14.30
CA GLN A 87 5.23 4.08 -13.30
C GLN A 87 6.20 5.16 -13.80
N LEU A 88 6.39 6.21 -13.01
CA LEU A 88 7.37 7.27 -13.30
C LEU A 88 8.69 6.97 -12.61
N THR A 89 8.64 6.71 -11.31
CA THR A 89 9.80 6.36 -10.49
C THR A 89 9.42 5.24 -9.52
N TYR A 90 10.42 4.45 -9.15
CA TYR A 90 10.31 3.45 -8.10
C TYR A 90 11.66 3.29 -7.43
N HIS A 91 11.65 3.27 -6.11
CA HIS A 91 12.81 3.06 -5.27
C HIS A 91 12.46 2.08 -4.16
N ILE A 92 13.41 1.24 -3.80
CA ILE A 92 13.26 0.24 -2.74
C ILE A 92 14.45 0.34 -1.79
N ASP A 93 14.14 0.52 -0.51
CA ASP A 93 15.11 0.57 0.57
C ASP A 93 14.91 -0.62 1.50
N TYR A 94 16.00 -1.30 1.85
CA TYR A 94 15.98 -2.34 2.88
C TYR A 94 16.47 -1.75 4.19
N THR A 95 15.56 -1.63 5.14
CA THR A 95 15.91 -1.34 6.54
C THR A 95 16.27 -2.64 7.26
N PRO A 96 16.80 -2.59 8.49
CA PRO A 96 17.10 -3.80 9.25
C PRO A 96 15.88 -4.72 9.46
N THR A 97 14.66 -4.21 9.46
CA THR A 97 13.44 -4.98 9.80
C THR A 97 12.35 -4.97 8.72
N MET A 98 12.45 -4.13 7.70
CA MET A 98 11.43 -3.96 6.68
C MET A 98 12.00 -3.62 5.31
N VAL A 99 11.19 -3.86 4.28
CA VAL A 99 11.33 -3.26 2.95
C VAL A 99 10.48 -1.99 2.89
N VAL A 100 11.06 -0.92 2.37
CA VAL A 100 10.38 0.36 2.15
C VAL A 100 10.36 0.67 0.66
N GLY A 101 9.18 0.60 0.05
CA GLY A 101 8.97 0.95 -1.36
C GLY A 101 8.46 2.38 -1.48
N THR A 102 9.08 3.18 -2.34
CA THR A 102 8.58 4.52 -2.73
C THR A 102 8.33 4.53 -4.22
N GLN A 103 7.14 4.93 -4.63
CA GLN A 103 6.71 4.88 -6.03
C GLN A 103 5.99 6.16 -6.43
N GLN A 104 6.25 6.63 -7.64
CA GLN A 104 5.49 7.69 -8.27
C GLN A 104 4.84 7.13 -9.53
N THR A 105 3.55 7.38 -9.71
CA THR A 105 2.79 6.92 -10.86
C THR A 105 2.00 8.08 -11.47
N SER A 106 1.70 7.98 -12.77
CA SER A 106 0.76 8.87 -13.45
C SER A 106 -0.47 8.08 -13.84
N ALA A 107 -1.64 8.52 -13.40
CA ALA A 107 -2.93 7.99 -13.84
C ALA A 107 -3.21 8.37 -15.31
N PRO A 108 -4.15 7.69 -16.00
CA PRO A 108 -4.49 8.00 -17.39
C PRO A 108 -5.00 9.44 -17.63
N ASP A 109 -5.55 10.08 -16.60
CA ASP A 109 -6.01 11.47 -16.64
C ASP A 109 -4.87 12.49 -16.37
N GLY A 110 -3.63 12.02 -16.23
CA GLY A 110 -2.45 12.84 -15.94
C GLY A 110 -2.22 13.09 -14.45
N THR A 111 -3.13 12.67 -13.56
CA THR A 111 -2.95 12.83 -12.10
C THR A 111 -1.70 12.09 -11.62
N ILE A 112 -0.87 12.77 -10.84
CA ILE A 112 0.29 12.15 -10.20
C ILE A 112 -0.11 11.56 -8.85
N VAL A 113 0.23 10.29 -8.65
CA VAL A 113 0.03 9.58 -7.39
C VAL A 113 1.38 9.17 -6.83
N TRP A 114 1.60 9.50 -5.57
CA TRP A 114 2.77 9.12 -4.80
C TRP A 114 2.38 8.00 -3.85
N HIS A 115 3.25 7.00 -3.71
CA HIS A 115 3.05 5.89 -2.79
C HIS A 115 4.31 5.68 -1.96
N LYS A 116 4.12 5.39 -0.68
CA LYS A 116 5.17 4.87 0.20
C LYS A 116 4.62 3.69 0.97
N ARG A 117 5.40 2.61 1.04
CA ARG A 117 4.98 1.35 1.63
C ARG A 117 6.06 0.79 2.53
N TRP A 118 5.70 0.34 3.72
CA TRP A 118 6.55 -0.36 4.66
C TRP A 118 6.02 -1.77 4.82
N THR A 119 6.85 -2.76 4.51
CA THR A 119 6.45 -4.17 4.56
C THR A 119 7.48 -4.96 5.36
N GLY A 120 7.02 -5.80 6.26
CA GLY A 120 7.88 -6.71 7.01
C GLY A 120 7.11 -7.81 7.70
N PHE A 121 7.82 -8.80 8.23
CA PHE A 121 7.22 -9.82 9.08
C PHE A 121 7.23 -9.35 10.53
N GLY A 122 6.06 -9.34 11.16
CA GLY A 122 5.96 -9.10 12.59
C GLY A 122 6.66 -10.19 13.40
N LYS A 123 6.93 -9.90 14.68
CA LYS A 123 7.38 -10.93 15.65
C LYS A 123 6.37 -12.07 15.81
N ASP A 124 5.11 -11.80 15.48
CA ASP A 124 3.99 -12.76 15.38
C ASP A 124 3.98 -13.56 14.06
N GLU A 125 5.03 -13.45 13.25
CA GLU A 125 5.21 -14.17 11.97
C GLU A 125 4.20 -13.81 10.87
N GLN A 126 3.36 -12.80 11.11
CA GLN A 126 2.43 -12.33 10.09
C GLN A 126 3.12 -11.31 9.20
N LEU A 127 2.84 -11.36 7.89
CA LEU A 127 3.29 -10.34 6.96
C LEU A 127 2.43 -9.09 7.17
N LYS A 128 3.05 -7.98 7.58
CA LYS A 128 2.38 -6.69 7.80
C LYS A 128 2.85 -5.71 6.74
N SER A 129 1.92 -4.90 6.23
CA SER A 129 2.23 -3.84 5.29
C SER A 129 1.39 -2.60 5.56
N LEU A 130 2.06 -1.46 5.73
CA LEU A 130 1.46 -0.14 5.72
C LEU A 130 1.74 0.48 4.36
N ALA A 131 0.70 0.79 3.59
CA ALA A 131 0.82 1.51 2.33
C ALA A 131 0.08 2.85 2.44
N ILE A 132 0.74 3.92 2.02
CA ILE A 132 0.19 5.26 1.97
C ILE A 132 0.23 5.75 0.54
N GLY A 133 -0.90 6.24 0.05
CA GLY A 133 -1.03 6.87 -1.27
C GLY A 133 -1.47 8.32 -1.11
N CYS A 134 -0.88 9.23 -1.88
CA CYS A 134 -1.23 10.65 -1.89
C CYS A 134 -1.28 11.17 -3.33
N THR A 135 -2.32 11.91 -3.68
CA THR A 135 -2.40 12.61 -4.98
C THR A 135 -2.02 14.07 -4.78
N GLY A 136 -1.18 14.61 -5.66
CA GLY A 136 -0.76 16.01 -5.58
C GLY A 136 0.70 16.19 -5.97
N THR A 137 1.27 17.34 -5.59
CA THR A 137 2.69 17.61 -5.81
C THR A 137 3.55 16.89 -4.77
N LYS A 138 4.87 16.86 -5.01
CA LYS A 138 5.81 16.31 -4.02
C LYS A 138 5.76 17.12 -2.73
N GLU A 139 5.60 18.43 -2.84
CA GLU A 139 5.52 19.37 -1.71
C GLU A 139 4.32 19.09 -0.82
N THR A 140 3.19 18.65 -1.38
CA THR A 140 2.02 18.19 -0.61
C THR A 140 2.27 16.82 0.02
N CYS A 141 2.74 15.84 -0.76
CA CYS A 141 2.75 14.44 -0.33
C CYS A 141 3.94 14.06 0.56
N GLN A 142 5.10 14.69 0.37
CA GLN A 142 6.32 14.38 1.12
C GLN A 142 6.16 14.62 2.64
N PRO A 143 5.62 15.76 3.12
CA PRO A 143 5.41 15.97 4.55
C PRO A 143 4.50 14.91 5.20
N ILE A 144 3.48 14.43 4.46
CA ILE A 144 2.61 13.34 4.94
C ILE A 144 3.44 12.08 5.16
N PHE A 145 4.26 11.70 4.18
CA PHE A 145 5.11 10.51 4.26
C PHE A 145 6.21 10.60 5.32
N ASP A 146 6.70 11.80 5.59
CA ASP A 146 7.73 12.05 6.61
C ASP A 146 7.13 12.09 8.02
N SER A 147 5.82 12.36 8.14
CA SER A 147 5.10 12.29 9.42
C SER A 147 4.86 10.86 9.92
N VAL A 148 5.14 9.86 9.09
CA VAL A 148 4.85 8.46 9.39
C VAL A 148 5.94 7.90 10.28
N ILE A 149 5.55 7.47 11.47
CA ILE A 149 6.44 6.79 12.40
C ILE A 149 6.04 5.32 12.39
N VAL A 150 6.97 4.44 12.04
CA VAL A 150 6.81 2.99 12.13
C VAL A 150 7.60 2.49 13.33
N GLU A 151 7.06 1.55 14.10
CA GLU A 151 7.72 0.92 15.24
C GLU A 151 8.56 -0.30 14.80
N PRO A 152 9.87 -0.16 14.50
CA PRO A 152 10.65 -1.26 13.93
C PRO A 152 10.79 -2.46 14.88
N PHE A 153 10.64 -2.25 16.20
CA PHE A 153 10.76 -3.30 17.21
C PHE A 153 9.60 -4.31 17.18
N GLN A 154 8.53 -4.04 16.44
CA GLN A 154 7.41 -4.97 16.22
C GLN A 154 7.75 -6.06 15.18
N PHE A 155 8.86 -5.91 14.46
CA PHE A 155 9.22 -6.72 13.30
C PHE A 155 10.43 -7.62 13.55
N LYS A 156 10.52 -8.71 12.78
CA LYS A 156 11.72 -9.54 12.67
C LYS A 156 12.76 -8.81 11.82
N ALA A 157 14.05 -9.09 12.08
CA ALA A 157 15.11 -8.56 11.23
C ALA A 157 15.05 -9.20 9.83
N VAL A 158 15.17 -8.41 8.77
CA VAL A 158 15.20 -8.91 7.38
C VAL A 158 16.34 -9.92 7.20
N ALA A 159 17.49 -9.66 7.82
CA ALA A 159 18.65 -10.56 7.79
C ALA A 159 18.40 -11.91 8.46
N SER A 160 17.38 -12.02 9.32
CA SER A 160 17.01 -13.27 9.99
C SER A 160 16.00 -14.11 9.20
N LEU A 161 15.42 -13.56 8.13
CA LEU A 161 14.47 -14.28 7.30
C LEU A 161 15.20 -15.37 6.51
N ALA A 162 14.59 -16.55 6.41
CA ALA A 162 15.08 -17.57 5.49
C ALA A 162 15.13 -16.97 4.08
N LYS A 163 16.21 -17.22 3.33
CA LYS A 163 16.38 -16.64 1.99
C LYS A 163 15.22 -16.98 1.03
N GLY A 164 14.55 -18.11 1.26
CA GLY A 164 13.71 -18.74 0.25
C GLY A 164 14.59 -19.33 -0.87
N SER A 165 14.00 -20.15 -1.72
CA SER A 165 14.71 -20.75 -2.85
C SER A 165 14.89 -19.72 -3.96
N SER A 166 15.84 -18.79 -3.78
CA SER A 166 16.08 -17.64 -4.66
C SER A 166 16.72 -17.98 -6.02
N GLY A 167 16.37 -19.12 -6.63
CA GLY A 167 16.97 -19.60 -7.87
C GLY A 167 15.94 -20.24 -8.81
N GLY A 168 15.51 -19.50 -9.83
CA GLY A 168 14.90 -20.04 -11.05
C GLY A 168 13.43 -20.46 -10.95
N GLY A 169 12.54 -19.65 -11.53
CA GLY A 169 11.25 -20.07 -12.12
C GLY A 169 10.11 -20.52 -11.20
N ASP A 170 10.41 -21.10 -10.03
CA ASP A 170 9.42 -21.81 -9.20
C ASP A 170 9.54 -21.55 -7.69
N ASP A 171 9.93 -20.32 -7.31
CA ASP A 171 9.87 -19.92 -5.91
C ASP A 171 8.42 -19.66 -5.50
N THR A 172 7.78 -20.70 -4.97
CA THR A 172 6.40 -20.69 -4.46
C THR A 172 6.20 -19.55 -3.45
N ALA A 173 7.20 -19.28 -2.60
CA ALA A 173 7.13 -18.24 -1.58
C ALA A 173 7.07 -16.84 -2.22
N TYR A 174 7.85 -16.62 -3.28
CA TYR A 174 7.80 -15.40 -4.08
C TYR A 174 6.46 -15.23 -4.80
N LYS A 175 5.96 -16.28 -5.48
CA LYS A 175 4.67 -16.24 -6.20
C LYS A 175 3.50 -15.97 -5.25
N ILE A 176 3.53 -16.57 -4.05
CA ILE A 176 2.56 -16.30 -2.98
C ILE A 176 2.63 -14.83 -2.57
N GLY A 177 3.83 -14.32 -2.26
CA GLY A 177 4.05 -12.91 -1.96
C GLY A 177 3.46 -12.01 -3.06
N GLN A 178 3.84 -12.26 -4.31
CA GLN A 178 3.39 -11.49 -5.48
C GLN A 178 1.87 -11.47 -5.62
N ALA A 179 1.22 -12.62 -5.52
CA ALA A 179 -0.24 -12.71 -5.60
C ALA A 179 -0.94 -11.90 -4.50
N VAL A 180 -0.36 -11.87 -3.29
CA VAL A 180 -0.88 -11.08 -2.17
C VAL A 180 -0.64 -9.59 -2.39
N GLY A 181 0.56 -9.19 -2.83
CA GLY A 181 0.89 -7.80 -3.15
C GLY A 181 -0.02 -7.21 -4.22
N VAL A 182 -0.31 -7.98 -5.28
CA VAL A 182 -1.26 -7.62 -6.34
C VAL A 182 -2.66 -7.31 -5.77
N GLY A 183 -3.12 -8.09 -4.79
CA GLY A 183 -4.44 -7.91 -4.18
C GLY A 183 -4.58 -6.60 -3.39
N LEU A 184 -3.52 -6.17 -2.69
CA LEU A 184 -3.56 -5.01 -1.80
C LEU A 184 -3.70 -3.67 -2.54
N VAL A 185 -2.99 -3.50 -3.66
CA VAL A 185 -2.78 -2.17 -4.23
C VAL A 185 -3.77 -1.79 -5.33
N CYS A 186 -4.48 -2.74 -5.94
CA CYS A 186 -5.66 -2.44 -6.77
C CYS A 186 -6.68 -1.52 -6.06
N ALA A 187 -6.69 -1.52 -4.72
CA ALA A 187 -7.51 -0.65 -3.89
C ALA A 187 -7.23 0.84 -4.04
N ILE A 188 -5.94 1.20 -4.07
CA ILE A 188 -5.51 2.60 -4.05
C ILE A 188 -5.93 3.28 -5.36
N VAL A 189 -5.62 2.66 -6.50
CA VAL A 189 -5.91 3.23 -7.81
C VAL A 189 -7.42 3.36 -8.06
N LEU A 190 -8.20 2.35 -7.68
CA LEU A 190 -9.65 2.37 -7.89
C LEU A 190 -10.36 3.42 -7.02
N ALA A 191 -9.92 3.59 -5.77
CA ALA A 191 -10.49 4.60 -4.87
C ALA A 191 -10.19 6.02 -5.35
N LEU A 192 -8.97 6.28 -5.84
CA LEU A 192 -8.55 7.59 -6.31
C LEU A 192 -9.22 7.98 -7.64
N VAL A 193 -9.30 7.04 -8.60
CA VAL A 193 -9.86 7.31 -9.94
C VAL A 193 -11.39 7.41 -9.93
N ALA A 194 -12.10 6.65 -9.09
CA ALA A 194 -13.56 6.71 -9.04
C ALA A 194 -14.09 8.06 -8.53
N ARG A 195 -13.34 8.74 -7.67
CA ARG A 195 -13.73 10.03 -7.07
C ARG A 195 -13.40 11.23 -7.96
N SER A 196 -12.26 11.22 -8.66
CA SER A 196 -11.90 12.29 -9.60
C SER A 196 -12.95 12.46 -10.72
N ARG A 197 -13.47 11.34 -11.23
CA ARG A 197 -14.52 11.34 -12.28
C ARG A 197 -15.84 11.96 -11.83
N LYS A 198 -16.23 11.83 -10.56
CA LYS A 198 -17.46 12.46 -10.04
C LYS A 198 -17.35 14.00 -10.00
N LYS A 199 -16.19 14.55 -9.67
CA LYS A 199 -15.97 16.01 -9.64
C LYS A 199 -16.03 16.62 -11.05
N SER A 200 -15.44 15.94 -12.04
CA SER A 200 -15.51 16.37 -13.45
C SER A 200 -16.92 16.31 -14.05
N ALA A 201 -17.79 15.42 -13.55
CA ALA A 201 -19.18 15.33 -14.00
C ALA A 201 -20.09 16.38 -13.34
N ALA A 202 -19.77 16.86 -12.14
CA ALA A 202 -20.55 17.88 -11.43
C ALA A 202 -20.28 19.31 -11.91
N ASN A 203 -19.16 19.54 -12.60
CA ASN A 203 -18.76 20.84 -13.14
C ASN A 203 -19.05 20.99 -14.66
N ARG A 204 -19.87 20.10 -15.24
CA ARG A 204 -20.38 20.18 -16.61
C ARG A 204 -21.89 20.36 -16.57
#